data_AF-S2WZ04-F1
#
_entry.id   AF-S2WZ04-F1
#
_cell.length_a   1.000
_cell.length_b   1.000
_cell.length_c   1.000
_cell.angle_alpha   90.00
_cell.angle_beta   90.00
_cell.angle_gamma   90.00
#
_symmetry.space_group_name_H-M   'P 1'
#
loop_
_entity.id
_entity.type
_entity.pdbx_description
1 polymer ?
#
loop_
_entity_poly.entity_id
_entity_poly.type
_entity_poly.pdbx_seq_one_letter_code
_entity_poly.pdbx_strand_id
1 'polypeptide(L)'
;MVKKFSKHTPEQIVRKLDKSRELRESGSTTAQILTELGTSEATLNRWQATYASMTKSEAKELQRLLEENTSLKHLLGQTELEKAAWKELSKGNF
;
A
#
# COMPACT_ATOMS: atom_id res chain seq x y z
N MET A 1 11.45 22.28 -3.79
CA MET A 1 11.43 20.79 -3.72
C MET A 1 10.20 20.38 -2.92
N VAL A 2 9.15 19.84 -3.56
CA VAL A 2 7.95 19.38 -2.83
C VAL A 2 8.29 18.05 -2.16
N LYS A 3 8.17 18.00 -0.83
CA LYS A 3 8.47 16.80 -0.03
C LYS A 3 7.43 15.72 -0.38
N LYS A 4 7.85 14.68 -1.10
CA LYS A 4 6.97 13.55 -1.45
C LYS A 4 6.67 12.79 -0.16
N PHE A 5 5.45 12.91 0.36
CA PHE A 5 5.00 12.13 1.50
C PHE A 5 4.91 10.65 1.06
N SER A 6 5.90 9.86 1.49
CA SER A 6 5.88 8.42 1.23
C SER A 6 4.71 7.79 1.98
N LYS A 7 3.89 7.02 1.29
CA LYS A 7 2.85 6.20 1.93
C LYS A 7 3.53 5.11 2.75
N HIS A 8 2.97 4.78 3.91
CA HIS A 8 3.45 3.64 4.68
C HIS A 8 3.19 2.36 3.90
N THR A 9 4.18 1.47 3.84
CA THR A 9 3.98 0.12 3.29
C THR A 9 3.07 -0.69 4.22
N PRO A 10 2.34 -1.69 3.71
CA PRO A 10 1.54 -2.59 4.55
C PRO A 10 2.35 -3.16 5.72
N GLU A 11 3.62 -3.53 5.50
CA GLU A 11 4.50 -4.05 6.55
C GLU A 11 4.79 -3.02 7.64
N GLN A 12 5.03 -1.76 7.26
CA GLN A 12 5.23 -0.67 8.23
C GLN A 12 3.96 -0.42 9.05
N ILE A 13 2.79 -0.55 8.43
CA ILE A 13 1.49 -0.41 9.10
C ILE A 13 1.32 -1.53 10.13
N VAL A 14 1.53 -2.80 9.75
CA VAL A 14 1.42 -3.94 10.67
C VAL A 14 2.39 -3.79 11.84
N ARG A 15 3.65 -3.40 11.60
CA ARG A 15 4.62 -3.14 12.68
C ARG A 15 4.15 -2.05 13.65
N LYS A 16 3.54 -0.96 13.14
CA LYS A 16 3.00 0.11 13.99
C LYS A 16 1.76 -0.34 14.77
N LEU A 17 0.93 -1.22 14.20
CA LEU A 17 -0.21 -1.82 14.90
C LEU A 17 0.24 -2.73 16.04
N ASP A 18 1.26 -3.56 15.82
CA ASP A 18 1.84 -4.40 16.88
C ASP A 18 2.42 -3.55 18.01
N LYS A 19 3.24 -2.55 17.68
CA LYS A 19 3.77 -1.61 18.69
C LYS A 19 2.64 -0.86 19.42
N SER A 20 1.56 -0.52 18.74
CA SER A 20 0.38 0.07 19.40
C SER A 20 -0.24 -0.87 20.42
N ARG A 21 -0.30 -2.18 20.16
CA ARG A 21 -0.85 -3.19 21.09
C ARG A 21 0.06 -3.33 22.31
N GLU A 22 1.36 -3.49 22.10
CA GLU A 22 2.36 -3.57 23.18
C GLU A 22 2.32 -2.33 24.11
N LEU A 23 2.19 -1.13 23.54
CA LEU A 23 2.08 0.09 24.33
C LEU A 23 0.76 0.19 25.11
N ARG A 24 -0.35 -0.32 24.56
CA ARG A 24 -1.63 -0.40 25.30
C ARG A 24 -1.54 -1.38 26.45
N GLU A 25 -0.94 -2.55 26.23
CA GLU A 25 -0.74 -3.59 27.26
C GLU A 25 0.17 -3.13 28.40
N SER A 26 1.17 -2.31 28.10
CA SER A 26 2.02 -1.65 29.11
C SER A 26 1.36 -0.47 29.83
N GLY A 27 0.10 -0.16 29.52
CA GLY A 27 -0.68 0.89 30.19
C GLY A 27 -0.45 2.30 29.66
N SER A 28 0.18 2.46 28.49
CA SER A 28 0.35 3.78 27.87
C SER A 28 -0.99 4.38 27.45
N THR A 29 -1.14 5.69 27.63
CA THR A 29 -2.33 6.41 27.19
C THR A 29 -2.40 6.50 25.66
N THR A 30 -3.61 6.67 25.12
CA THR A 30 -3.81 6.86 23.67
C THR A 30 -2.98 8.02 23.13
N ALA A 31 -2.88 9.14 23.86
CA ALA A 31 -2.09 10.29 23.43
C ALA A 31 -0.59 9.95 23.28
N GLN A 32 -0.01 9.26 24.26
CA GLN A 32 1.39 8.80 24.22
C GLN A 32 1.64 7.85 23.05
N ILE A 33 0.72 6.93 22.79
CA ILE A 33 0.80 5.98 21.68
C ILE A 33 0.81 6.73 20.34
N LEU A 34 -0.08 7.69 20.15
CA LEU A 34 -0.17 8.46 18.90
C LEU A 34 1.09 9.30 18.67
N THR A 35 1.64 9.91 19.72
CA THR A 35 2.90 10.64 19.67
C THR A 35 4.07 9.71 19.31
N GLU A 36 4.19 8.57 19.99
CA GLU A 36 5.26 7.59 19.78
C GLU A 36 5.21 6.95 18.38
N LEU A 37 4.01 6.70 17.86
CA LEU A 37 3.83 6.16 16.52
C LEU A 37 3.95 7.25 15.44
N GLY A 38 3.85 8.53 15.80
CA GLY A 38 3.85 9.65 14.86
C GLY A 38 2.63 9.61 13.92
N THR A 39 1.46 9.21 14.42
CA THR A 39 0.23 9.06 13.62
C THR A 39 -0.97 9.69 14.29
N SER A 40 -1.99 10.05 13.52
CA SER A 40 -3.28 10.45 14.07
C SER A 40 -4.16 9.26 14.46
N GLU A 41 -5.10 9.50 15.38
CA GLU A 41 -6.07 8.48 15.81
C GLU A 41 -6.89 7.94 14.64
N ALA A 42 -7.38 8.83 13.77
CA ALA A 42 -8.10 8.45 12.56
C ALA A 42 -7.27 7.54 11.63
N THR A 43 -5.96 7.75 11.54
CA THR A 43 -5.06 6.89 10.77
C THR A 43 -4.91 5.52 11.41
N LEU A 44 -4.73 5.48 12.73
CA LEU A 44 -4.61 4.23 13.48
C LEU A 44 -5.89 3.39 13.40
N ASN A 45 -7.06 4.01 13.54
CA ASN A 45 -8.36 3.34 13.43
C ASN A 45 -8.57 2.75 12.03
N ARG A 46 -8.25 3.52 10.98
CA ARG A 46 -8.30 3.01 9.60
C ARG A 46 -7.37 1.81 9.42
N TRP A 47 -6.15 1.89 9.94
CA TRP A 47 -5.21 0.79 9.85
C TRP A 47 -5.66 -0.45 10.63
N GLN A 48 -6.26 -0.28 11.81
CA GLN A 48 -6.87 -1.40 12.53
C GLN A 48 -7.98 -2.06 11.71
N ALA A 49 -8.89 -1.27 11.11
CA ALA A 49 -9.97 -1.83 10.29
C ALA A 49 -9.46 -2.63 9.08
N THR A 50 -8.34 -2.23 8.47
CA THR A 50 -7.83 -2.85 7.24
C THR A 50 -6.74 -3.92 7.47
N TYR A 51 -5.92 -3.78 8.50
CA TYR A 51 -4.70 -4.58 8.70
C TYR A 51 -4.63 -5.30 10.06
N ALA A 52 -5.61 -5.18 10.96
CA ALA A 52 -5.52 -5.77 12.31
C ALA A 52 -5.40 -7.30 12.31
N SER A 53 -6.01 -7.98 11.34
CA SER A 53 -5.94 -9.45 11.19
C SER A 53 -4.79 -9.92 10.31
N MET A 54 -3.95 -9.00 9.81
CA MET A 54 -2.88 -9.32 8.87
C MET A 54 -1.57 -9.57 9.60
N THR A 55 -0.92 -10.68 9.29
CA THR A 55 0.44 -11.00 9.74
C THR A 55 1.47 -10.18 8.96
N LYS A 56 2.70 -10.06 9.50
CA LYS A 56 3.82 -9.38 8.82
C LYS A 56 4.15 -10.02 7.48
N SER A 57 4.08 -11.35 7.38
CA SER A 57 4.31 -12.09 6.13
C SER A 57 3.24 -11.82 5.08
N GLU A 58 1.98 -11.78 5.48
CA GLU A 58 0.87 -11.44 4.56
C GLU A 58 0.99 -9.99 4.07
N ALA A 59 1.40 -9.06 4.93
CA ALA A 59 1.63 -7.67 4.54
C ALA A 59 2.79 -7.53 3.54
N LYS A 60 3.85 -8.34 3.69
CA LYS A 60 4.97 -8.39 2.74
C LYS A 60 4.53 -8.90 1.38
N GLU A 61 3.78 -10.00 1.38
CA GLU A 61 3.29 -10.60 0.14
C GLU A 61 2.27 -9.68 -0.55
N LEU A 62 1.41 -9.00 0.20
CA LEU A 62 0.51 -7.99 -0.33
C LEU A 62 1.27 -6.87 -1.06
N GLN A 63 2.36 -6.36 -0.48
CA GLN A 63 3.18 -5.33 -1.12
C GLN A 63 3.79 -5.84 -2.44
N ARG A 64 4.36 -7.06 -2.43
CA ARG A 64 4.91 -7.70 -3.61
C ARG A 64 3.88 -7.87 -4.72
N LEU A 65 2.69 -8.37 -4.39
CA LEU A 65 1.60 -8.55 -5.34
C LEU A 65 1.10 -7.23 -5.93
N LEU A 66 1.08 -6.14 -5.13
CA LEU A 66 0.73 -4.81 -5.63
C LEU A 66 1.76 -4.27 -6.63
N GLU A 67 3.05 -4.49 -6.38
CA GLU A 67 4.14 -4.10 -7.29
C GLU A 67 4.08 -4.90 -8.60
N GLU A 68 3.88 -6.21 -8.50
CA GLU A 68 3.72 -7.09 -9.66
C GLU A 68 2.48 -6.72 -10.47
N ASN A 69 1.34 -6.50 -9.82
CA ASN A 69 0.10 -6.10 -10.50
C ASN A 69 0.24 -4.76 -11.23
N THR A 70 0.97 -3.81 -10.64
CA THR A 70 1.25 -2.52 -11.27
C THR A 70 2.08 -2.71 -12.54
N SER A 71 3.12 -3.54 -12.48
CA SER A 71 3.98 -3.86 -13.60
C SER A 71 3.22 -4.59 -14.72
N LEU A 72 2.40 -5.56 -14.35
CA LEU A 72 1.57 -6.31 -15.30
C LEU A 72 0.53 -5.43 -15.99
N LYS A 73 -0.13 -4.52 -15.26
CA LYS A 73 -1.07 -3.55 -15.86
C LYS A 73 -0.39 -2.63 -16.86
N HIS A 74 0.82 -2.17 -16.57
CA HIS A 74 1.59 -1.33 -17.48
C HIS A 74 1.93 -2.10 -18.76
N LEU A 75 2.49 -3.31 -18.63
CA LEU A 75 2.83 -4.14 -19.79
C LEU A 75 1.59 -4.47 -20.63
N LEU A 76 0.48 -4.83 -19.98
CA LEU A 76 -0.78 -5.09 -20.68
C LEU A 76 -1.23 -3.87 -21.48
N GLY A 77 -1.22 -2.68 -20.87
CA GLY A 77 -1.58 -1.44 -21.56
C GLY A 77 -0.71 -1.17 -22.79
N GLN A 78 0.61 -1.36 -22.69
CA GLN A 78 1.52 -1.23 -23.82
C GLN A 78 1.19 -2.23 -24.94
N THR A 79 1.00 -3.50 -24.60
CA THR A 79 0.67 -4.53 -25.60
C THR A 79 -0.67 -4.29 -26.27
N GLU A 80 -1.69 -3.80 -25.56
CA GLU A 80 -2.99 -3.48 -26.15
C GLU A 80 -2.90 -2.26 -27.07
N LEU A 81 -2.09 -1.25 -26.73
CA LEU A 81 -1.80 -0.12 -27.62
C LEU A 81 -1.10 -0.57 -28.91
N GLU A 82 -0.07 -1.41 -28.80
CA GLU A 82 0.62 -1.97 -29.97
C GLU A 82 -0.35 -2.77 -30.85
N LYS A 83 -1.15 -3.67 -30.27
CA LYS A 83 -2.18 -4.42 -31.01
C LYS A 83 -3.17 -3.50 -31.71
N ALA A 84 -3.58 -2.40 -31.09
CA ALA A 84 -4.48 -1.43 -31.70
C ALA A 84 -3.81 -0.76 -32.92
N ALA A 85 -2.56 -0.30 -32.77
CA ALA A 85 -1.79 0.29 -33.86
C ALA A 85 -1.62 -0.70 -35.04
N TRP A 86 -1.29 -1.96 -34.77
CA TRP A 86 -1.19 -3.01 -35.79
C TRP A 86 -2.51 -3.23 -36.52
N LYS A 87 -3.64 -3.25 -35.79
CA LYS A 87 -4.97 -3.36 -36.39
C LYS A 87 -5.28 -2.17 -37.30
N GLU A 88 -4.97 -0.95 -36.88
CA GLU A 88 -5.17 0.26 -37.70
C GLU A 88 -4.33 0.23 -38.98
N LEU A 89 -3.04 -0.11 -38.89
CA LEU A 89 -2.18 -0.26 -40.06
C LEU A 89 -2.69 -1.35 -41.02
N SER A 90 -3.15 -2.47 -40.49
CA SER A 90 -3.67 -3.58 -41.30
C SER A 90 -4.99 -3.28 -42.02
N LYS A 91 -5.75 -2.27 -41.57
CA LYS A 91 -7.01 -1.85 -42.21
C LYS A 91 -6.79 -1.02 -43.48
N GLY A 92 -5.55 -0.68 -43.83
CA GLY A 92 -5.21 -0.19 -45.17
C GLY A 92 -5.87 1.14 -45.57
N ASN A 93 -5.97 2.11 -44.66
CA ASN A 93 -6.45 3.47 -44.98
C ASN A 93 -5.31 4.39 -45.49
N PHE A 94 -4.45 3.88 -46.39
CA PHE A 94 -3.40 4.64 -47.08
C PHE A 94 -3.42 4.35 -48.57
#